data_AF-A0A928RQ32-F1
#
_entry.id   AF-A0A928RQ32-F1
#
_cell.length_a   1.000
_cell.length_b   1.000
_cell.length_c   1.000
_cell.angle_alpha   90.00
_cell.angle_beta   90.00
_cell.angle_gamma   90.00
#
_symmetry.space_group_name_H-M   'P 1'
#
loop_
_entity.id
_entity.type
_entity.pdbx_description
1 polymer ?
#
loop_
_entity_poly.entity_id
_entity_poly.type
_entity_poly.pdbx_seq_one_letter_code
_entity_poly.pdbx_strand_id
1 'polypeptide(L)'
;MVKESVLNTYPNIVSALQTAITDSVSFAKTNTENAVNAIKSKLDATSLNASALSESAIDGCKIYFESASSSKTAVKTYVNELIELSETSAKAITDDFFYDGTASGENQKSTLSVYAPDGAPALAISKLINENSDLGTGKTLEYNIIATTLVPAQLLPAYRGGNADIIILPINLASKFYNVGDNANDPYKMVSVVTHGNFYIVSTQEITISDLKDKRVAV
;
A
#
# COMPACT_ATOMS: atom_id res chain seq x y z
N MET A 1 1.27 -3.17 4.92
CA MET A 1 1.57 -3.58 6.31
C MET A 1 0.40 -4.41 6.84
N VAL A 2 0.66 -5.28 7.81
CA VAL A 2 -0.35 -6.15 8.45
C VAL A 2 -0.12 -6.10 9.95
N LYS A 3 -1.19 -6.10 10.76
CA LYS A 3 -1.05 -6.21 12.22
C LYS A 3 -0.35 -7.51 12.61
N GLU A 4 0.49 -7.44 13.63
CA GLU A 4 1.20 -8.59 14.17
C GLU A 4 0.24 -9.70 14.64
N SER A 5 -0.86 -9.35 15.31
CA SER A 5 -1.87 -10.34 15.72
C SER A 5 -2.51 -11.08 14.54
N VAL A 6 -2.68 -10.41 13.40
CA VAL A 6 -3.24 -11.00 12.17
C VAL A 6 -2.22 -11.92 11.52
N LEU A 7 -0.95 -11.48 11.43
CA LEU A 7 0.15 -12.29 10.92
C LEU A 7 0.28 -13.59 11.72
N ASN A 8 0.26 -13.47 13.05
CA ASN A 8 0.35 -14.57 13.97
C ASN A 8 -0.75 -15.62 13.78
N THR A 9 -1.96 -15.17 13.46
CA THR A 9 -3.13 -16.04 13.31
C THR A 9 -3.21 -16.71 11.95
N TYR A 10 -2.82 -15.96 10.91
CA TYR A 10 -2.93 -16.39 9.54
C TYR A 10 -1.52 -16.49 8.95
N PRO A 11 -0.75 -17.55 9.25
CA PRO A 11 0.65 -17.65 8.83
C PRO A 11 0.84 -17.60 7.30
N ASN A 12 -0.19 -17.99 6.55
CA ASN A 12 -0.20 -17.96 5.08
C ASN A 12 -0.69 -16.62 4.51
N ILE A 13 -1.09 -15.64 5.32
CA ILE A 13 -1.68 -14.39 4.80
C ILE A 13 -0.70 -13.60 3.93
N VAL A 14 0.59 -13.67 4.24
CA VAL A 14 1.62 -12.96 3.47
C VAL A 14 1.80 -13.58 2.08
N SER A 15 1.85 -14.91 1.98
CA SER A 15 1.91 -15.58 0.69
C SER A 15 0.61 -15.42 -0.10
N ALA A 16 -0.55 -15.46 0.57
CA ALA A 16 -1.84 -15.16 -0.05
C ALA A 16 -1.89 -13.72 -0.61
N LEU A 17 -1.38 -12.73 0.15
CA LEU A 17 -1.27 -11.35 -0.32
C LEU A 17 -0.32 -11.21 -1.51
N GLN A 18 0.81 -11.92 -1.52
CA GLN A 18 1.74 -11.93 -2.65
C GLN A 18 1.07 -12.43 -3.93
N THR A 19 0.38 -13.58 -3.86
CA THR A 19 -0.38 -14.12 -4.99
C THR A 19 -1.48 -13.14 -5.41
N ALA A 20 -2.25 -12.64 -4.46
CA ALA A 20 -3.36 -11.74 -4.74
C ALA A 20 -2.94 -10.42 -5.40
N ILE A 21 -1.81 -9.84 -5.00
CA ILE A 21 -1.27 -8.63 -5.62
C ILE A 21 -0.81 -8.92 -7.05
N THR A 22 -0.10 -10.03 -7.26
CA THR A 22 0.34 -10.47 -8.60
C THR A 22 -0.85 -10.70 -9.53
N ASP A 23 -1.88 -11.37 -9.03
CA ASP A 23 -3.12 -11.62 -9.76
C ASP A 23 -3.90 -10.34 -10.03
N SER A 24 -3.91 -9.39 -9.08
CA SER A 24 -4.60 -8.11 -9.24
C SER A 24 -3.98 -7.25 -10.33
N VAL A 25 -2.66 -7.28 -10.50
CA VAL A 25 -1.98 -6.61 -11.63
C VAL A 25 -2.42 -7.22 -12.95
N SER A 26 -2.40 -8.56 -13.05
CA SER A 26 -2.83 -9.26 -14.26
C SER A 26 -4.31 -9.02 -14.58
N PHE A 27 -5.15 -9.00 -13.54
CA PHE A 27 -6.57 -8.68 -13.64
C PHE A 27 -6.79 -7.24 -14.10
N ALA A 28 -6.10 -6.26 -13.52
CA ALA A 28 -6.23 -4.86 -13.92
C ALA A 28 -5.86 -4.64 -15.40
N LYS A 29 -4.89 -5.41 -15.94
CA LYS A 29 -4.50 -5.34 -17.35
C LYS A 29 -5.52 -5.97 -18.30
N THR A 30 -6.07 -7.12 -17.91
CA THR A 30 -6.97 -7.92 -18.77
C THR A 30 -8.44 -7.57 -18.60
N ASN A 31 -8.81 -6.95 -17.48
CA ASN A 31 -10.17 -6.64 -17.04
C ASN A 31 -10.23 -5.25 -16.39
N THR A 32 -9.61 -4.25 -17.02
CA THR A 32 -9.45 -2.89 -16.48
C THR A 32 -10.76 -2.27 -15.98
N GLU A 33 -11.85 -2.41 -16.73
CA GLU A 33 -13.15 -1.86 -16.34
C GLU A 33 -13.67 -2.50 -15.04
N ASN A 34 -13.57 -3.82 -14.90
CA ASN A 34 -13.98 -4.51 -13.69
C ASN A 34 -13.09 -4.13 -12.49
N ALA A 35 -11.78 -3.98 -12.71
CA ALA A 35 -10.86 -3.52 -11.67
C ALA A 35 -11.22 -2.12 -11.16
N VAL A 36 -11.50 -1.17 -12.06
CA VAL A 36 -11.92 0.19 -11.69
C VAL A 36 -13.30 0.19 -11.03
N ASN A 37 -14.25 -0.59 -11.54
CA ASN A 37 -15.60 -0.69 -10.97
C ASN A 37 -15.59 -1.32 -9.57
N ALA A 38 -14.74 -2.33 -9.34
CA ALA A 38 -14.56 -2.93 -8.02
C ALA A 38 -14.08 -1.88 -7.00
N ILE A 39 -13.07 -1.08 -7.37
CA ILE A 39 -12.58 0.02 -6.53
C ILE A 39 -13.69 1.05 -6.30
N LYS A 40 -14.33 1.52 -7.37
CA LYS A 40 -15.44 2.49 -7.33
C LYS A 40 -16.61 2.02 -6.44
N SER A 41 -16.83 0.72 -6.30
CA SER A 41 -17.87 0.20 -5.39
C SER A 41 -17.60 0.48 -3.90
N LYS A 42 -16.39 0.94 -3.54
CA LYS A 42 -15.93 1.18 -2.16
C LYS A 42 -15.72 2.65 -1.81
N LEU A 43 -15.98 3.58 -2.73
CA LEU A 43 -15.87 5.03 -2.51
C LEU A 43 -16.72 5.83 -3.51
N ASP A 44 -17.14 7.03 -3.15
CA ASP A 44 -18.05 7.85 -3.96
C ASP A 44 -17.46 8.22 -5.34
N ALA A 45 -16.16 8.51 -5.40
CA ALA A 45 -15.45 8.86 -6.62
C ALA A 45 -14.01 8.33 -6.56
N THR A 46 -13.59 7.66 -7.63
CA THR A 46 -12.20 7.20 -7.82
C THR A 46 -11.45 8.14 -8.76
N SER A 47 -10.14 8.29 -8.54
CA SER A 47 -9.19 8.95 -9.43
C SER A 47 -8.89 8.13 -10.69
N LEU A 48 -9.31 6.86 -10.73
CA LEU A 48 -9.05 5.95 -11.84
C LEU A 48 -10.10 6.11 -12.93
N ASN A 49 -9.65 6.23 -14.17
CA ASN A 49 -10.52 6.20 -15.34
C ASN A 49 -10.15 4.99 -16.20
N ALA A 50 -11.05 4.01 -16.28
CA ALA A 50 -10.84 2.77 -17.04
C ALA A 50 -10.51 3.05 -18.52
N SER A 51 -11.12 4.06 -19.14
CA SER A 51 -10.86 4.36 -20.55
C SER A 51 -9.49 4.99 -20.81
N ALA A 52 -8.84 5.52 -19.77
CA ALA A 52 -7.52 6.14 -19.83
C ALA A 52 -6.41 5.25 -19.24
N LEU A 53 -6.77 4.12 -18.63
CA LEU A 53 -5.86 3.23 -17.93
C LEU A 53 -5.44 2.07 -18.84
N SER A 54 -4.49 2.31 -19.75
CA SER A 54 -3.91 1.28 -20.61
C SER A 54 -3.05 0.28 -19.83
N GLU A 55 -2.74 -0.87 -20.44
CA GLU A 55 -1.76 -1.81 -19.89
C GLU A 55 -0.42 -1.14 -19.62
N SER A 56 0.06 -0.28 -20.52
CA SER A 56 1.30 0.49 -20.32
C SER A 56 1.21 1.47 -19.16
N ALA A 57 0.04 2.09 -18.92
CA ALA A 57 -0.17 2.94 -17.76
C ALA A 57 -0.12 2.12 -16.46
N ILE A 58 -0.71 0.92 -16.46
CA ILE A 58 -0.66 -0.01 -15.32
C ILE A 58 0.78 -0.47 -15.06
N ASP A 59 1.54 -0.79 -16.11
CA ASP A 59 2.98 -1.09 -16.01
C ASP A 59 3.79 0.10 -15.48
N GLY A 60 3.35 1.31 -15.79
CA GLY A 60 3.87 2.55 -15.21
C GLY A 60 3.61 2.64 -13.70
N CYS A 61 2.52 2.11 -13.17
CA CYS A 61 2.28 2.12 -11.73
C CYS A 61 3.31 1.28 -10.93
N LYS A 62 4.09 0.42 -11.62
CA LYS A 62 5.09 -0.48 -11.03
C LYS A 62 4.54 -1.20 -9.80
N ILE A 63 3.34 -1.75 -9.93
CA ILE A 63 2.67 -2.50 -8.89
C ILE A 63 3.23 -3.92 -8.90
N TYR A 64 3.82 -4.35 -7.79
CA TYR A 64 4.28 -5.72 -7.57
C TYR A 64 4.48 -5.95 -6.08
N PHE A 65 4.58 -7.22 -5.66
CA PHE A 65 4.88 -7.56 -4.27
C PHE A 65 6.40 -7.67 -4.09
N GLU A 66 7.03 -6.63 -3.55
CA GLU A 66 8.41 -6.74 -3.05
C GLU A 66 8.37 -7.09 -1.57
N SER A 67 8.83 -8.30 -1.19
CA SER A 67 8.79 -8.72 0.21
C SER A 67 9.56 -7.77 1.13
N ALA A 68 9.15 -7.72 2.39
CA ALA A 68 9.84 -6.95 3.42
C ALA A 68 11.31 -7.36 3.58
N SER A 69 11.62 -8.65 3.43
CA SER A 69 12.99 -9.16 3.48
C SER A 69 13.87 -8.60 2.35
N SER A 70 13.34 -8.56 1.12
CA SER A 70 14.08 -8.08 -0.06
C SER A 70 14.21 -6.55 -0.07
N SER A 71 13.17 -5.85 0.36
CA SER A 71 13.10 -4.38 0.34
C SER A 71 13.71 -3.69 1.56
N LYS A 72 14.05 -4.44 2.63
CA LYS A 72 14.48 -3.91 3.94
C LYS A 72 15.53 -2.79 3.83
N THR A 73 16.62 -3.06 3.13
CA THR A 73 17.73 -2.09 2.98
C THR A 73 17.29 -0.84 2.23
N ALA A 74 16.61 -1.01 1.08
CA ALA A 74 16.15 0.11 0.27
C ALA A 74 15.16 1.00 1.03
N VAL A 75 14.23 0.40 1.79
CA VAL A 75 13.25 1.13 2.59
C VAL A 75 13.92 1.94 3.71
N LYS A 76 14.90 1.37 4.42
CA LYS A 76 15.65 2.11 5.44
C LYS A 76 16.43 3.29 4.84
N THR A 77 17.12 3.06 3.71
CA THR A 77 17.83 4.12 3.01
C THR A 77 16.88 5.25 2.61
N TYR A 78 15.76 4.92 1.97
CA TYR A 78 14.77 5.90 1.55
C TYR A 78 14.19 6.71 2.72
N VAL A 79 13.88 6.05 3.84
CA VAL A 79 13.39 6.73 5.04
C VAL A 79 14.45 7.70 5.60
N ASN A 80 15.72 7.32 5.60
CA ASN A 80 16.80 8.20 6.07
C ASN A 80 17.01 9.38 5.11
N GLU A 81 16.99 9.17 3.79
CA GLU A 81 17.07 10.25 2.80
C GLU A 81 15.92 11.26 2.98
N LEU A 82 14.71 10.78 3.25
CA LEU A 82 13.58 11.66 3.56
C LEU A 82 13.88 12.54 4.80
N ILE A 83 14.43 11.97 5.87
CA ILE A 83 14.78 12.69 7.10
C ILE A 83 15.87 13.72 6.83
N GLU A 84 16.88 13.38 6.01
CA GLU A 84 17.94 14.31 5.61
C GLU A 84 17.39 15.49 4.78
N LEU A 85 16.40 15.25 3.91
CA LEU A 85 15.74 16.31 3.15
C LEU A 85 14.88 17.23 4.04
N SER A 86 14.21 16.65 5.05
CA SER A 86 13.39 17.39 6.01
C SER A 86 13.16 16.51 7.24
N GLU A 87 13.69 16.90 8.40
CA GLU A 87 13.66 16.09 9.62
C GLU A 87 12.26 15.60 10.02
N THR A 88 11.22 16.38 9.73
CA THR A 88 9.83 16.06 10.07
C THR A 88 9.12 15.19 9.03
N SER A 89 9.78 14.79 7.94
CA SER A 89 9.18 14.14 6.78
C SER A 89 8.98 12.62 6.97
N ALA A 90 9.75 11.99 7.86
CA ALA A 90 9.68 10.58 8.24
C ALA A 90 10.28 10.37 9.66
N LYS A 91 10.40 9.12 10.14
CA LYS A 91 11.10 8.76 11.38
C LYS A 91 11.96 7.53 11.14
N ALA A 92 13.16 7.47 11.73
CA ALA A 92 14.05 6.33 11.57
C ALA A 92 13.37 5.03 12.02
N ILE A 93 13.56 3.96 11.25
CA ILE A 93 12.96 2.64 11.48
C ILE A 93 14.06 1.58 11.73
N THR A 94 13.72 0.57 12.53
CA THR A 94 14.61 -0.56 12.86
C THR A 94 14.14 -1.84 12.16
N ASP A 95 14.82 -2.96 12.40
CA ASP A 95 14.40 -4.27 11.87
C ASP A 95 12.99 -4.69 12.33
N ASP A 96 12.57 -4.23 13.51
CA ASP A 96 11.26 -4.50 14.10
C ASP A 96 10.09 -4.04 13.22
N PHE A 97 10.31 -3.00 12.39
CA PHE A 97 9.34 -2.48 11.43
C PHE A 97 8.94 -3.52 10.37
N PHE A 98 9.81 -4.47 10.07
CA PHE A 98 9.67 -5.43 8.99
C PHE A 98 9.15 -6.75 9.53
N TYR A 99 8.24 -7.39 8.79
CA TYR A 99 7.85 -8.77 9.05
C TYR A 99 9.05 -9.69 8.83
N ASP A 100 9.34 -10.54 9.82
CA ASP A 100 10.50 -11.43 9.82
C ASP A 100 10.22 -12.82 9.25
N GLY A 101 8.97 -13.10 8.86
CA GLY A 101 8.56 -14.40 8.34
C GLY A 101 8.03 -15.37 9.39
N THR A 102 8.00 -14.97 10.67
CA THR A 102 7.51 -15.80 11.76
C THR A 102 6.09 -15.39 12.16
N ALA A 103 5.20 -16.37 12.25
CA ALA A 103 3.82 -16.18 12.66
C ALA A 103 3.49 -17.21 13.74
N SER A 104 3.01 -16.75 14.90
CA SER A 104 2.48 -17.65 15.92
C SER A 104 1.39 -16.97 16.74
N GLY A 105 0.15 -17.43 16.62
CA GLY A 105 -0.96 -17.00 17.48
C GLY A 105 -2.33 -17.41 16.98
N GLU A 106 -3.35 -16.92 17.69
CA GLU A 106 -4.76 -17.14 17.42
C GLU A 106 -5.50 -15.79 17.48
N ASN A 107 -6.36 -15.51 16.48
CA ASN A 107 -7.23 -14.34 16.42
C ASN A 107 -8.61 -14.80 15.98
N GLN A 108 -9.61 -14.31 16.70
CA GLN A 108 -10.99 -14.78 16.67
C GLN A 108 -11.92 -13.78 15.96
N LYS A 109 -11.41 -12.77 15.26
CA LYS A 109 -12.26 -11.82 14.51
C LYS A 109 -13.06 -12.54 13.42
N SER A 110 -14.33 -12.18 13.25
CA SER A 110 -15.20 -12.65 12.17
C SER A 110 -14.91 -11.98 10.82
N THR A 111 -14.31 -10.78 10.87
CA THR A 111 -14.07 -9.91 9.73
C THR A 111 -12.68 -9.29 9.85
N LEU A 112 -11.98 -9.13 8.73
CA LEU A 112 -10.72 -8.41 8.66
C LEU A 112 -10.89 -7.16 7.81
N SER A 113 -10.42 -6.03 8.32
CA SER A 113 -10.50 -4.74 7.65
C SER A 113 -9.25 -4.45 6.83
N VAL A 114 -9.44 -4.07 5.56
CA VAL A 114 -8.39 -3.75 4.61
C VAL A 114 -8.50 -2.28 4.20
N TYR A 115 -7.43 -1.53 4.38
CA TYR A 115 -7.40 -0.10 4.02
C TYR A 115 -6.36 0.16 2.94
N ALA A 116 -6.71 0.98 1.95
CA ALA A 116 -5.77 1.45 0.94
C ALA A 116 -6.21 2.84 0.43
N PRO A 117 -5.28 3.72 0.08
CA PRO A 117 -5.63 4.91 -0.68
C PRO A 117 -6.05 4.51 -2.10
N ASP A 118 -6.93 5.31 -2.69
CA ASP A 118 -7.33 5.21 -4.09
C ASP A 118 -6.13 5.38 -5.05
N GLY A 119 -6.25 4.87 -6.27
CA GLY A 119 -5.19 4.84 -7.27
C GLY A 119 -4.42 3.51 -7.32
N ALA A 120 -3.11 3.55 -7.58
CA ALA A 120 -2.26 2.36 -7.71
C ALA A 120 -2.32 1.40 -6.50
N PRO A 121 -2.37 1.89 -5.24
CA PRO A 121 -2.56 1.01 -4.07
C PRO A 121 -3.89 0.25 -4.09
N ALA A 122 -4.99 0.86 -4.52
CA ALA A 122 -6.27 0.17 -4.68
C ALA A 122 -6.26 -0.80 -5.87
N LEU A 123 -5.58 -0.46 -6.97
CA LEU A 123 -5.37 -1.37 -8.10
C LEU A 123 -4.63 -2.66 -7.70
N ALA A 124 -3.68 -2.56 -6.78
CA ALA A 124 -2.91 -3.70 -6.26
C ALA A 124 -3.76 -4.76 -5.56
N ILE A 125 -4.99 -4.43 -5.18
CA ILE A 125 -5.94 -5.34 -4.53
C ILE A 125 -7.28 -5.41 -5.27
N SER A 126 -7.36 -4.89 -6.49
CA SER A 126 -8.64 -4.74 -7.22
C SER A 126 -9.35 -6.07 -7.49
N LYS A 127 -8.61 -7.14 -7.77
CA LYS A 127 -9.18 -8.48 -7.95
C LYS A 127 -9.77 -9.01 -6.65
N LEU A 128 -9.09 -8.79 -5.52
CA LEU A 128 -9.60 -9.18 -4.20
C LEU A 128 -10.94 -8.52 -3.90
N ILE A 129 -11.06 -7.22 -4.19
CA ILE A 129 -12.31 -6.46 -4.03
C ILE A 129 -13.40 -7.02 -4.95
N ASN A 130 -13.06 -7.30 -6.21
CA ASN A 130 -14.00 -7.81 -7.20
C ASN A 130 -14.56 -9.19 -6.83
N GLU A 131 -13.70 -10.08 -6.32
CA GLU A 131 -14.05 -11.48 -6.01
C GLU A 131 -14.54 -11.69 -4.58
N ASN A 132 -14.47 -10.66 -3.73
CA ASN A 132 -14.69 -10.78 -2.27
C ASN A 132 -13.86 -11.93 -1.66
N SER A 133 -12.60 -12.03 -2.08
CA SER A 133 -11.68 -13.07 -1.61
C SER A 133 -11.49 -12.98 -0.09
N ASP A 134 -11.32 -14.12 0.57
CA ASP A 134 -11.05 -14.22 2.00
C ASP A 134 -9.55 -14.39 2.31
N LEU A 135 -8.66 -14.36 1.31
CA LEU A 135 -7.23 -14.66 1.43
C LEU A 135 -6.93 -16.02 2.12
N GLY A 136 -7.85 -16.98 2.03
CA GLY A 136 -7.73 -18.29 2.69
C GLY A 136 -7.90 -18.21 4.21
N THR A 137 -8.40 -17.10 4.75
CA THR A 137 -8.61 -16.90 6.20
C THR A 137 -9.96 -17.46 6.67
N GLY A 138 -10.89 -17.74 5.75
CA GLY A 138 -12.28 -18.06 6.08
C GLY A 138 -13.06 -16.88 6.69
N LYS A 139 -12.53 -15.65 6.58
CA LYS A 139 -13.14 -14.42 7.11
C LYS A 139 -13.56 -13.50 5.99
N THR A 140 -14.61 -12.71 6.23
CA THR A 140 -14.97 -11.63 5.31
C THR A 140 -13.92 -10.53 5.36
N LEU A 141 -13.50 -10.03 4.19
CA LEU A 141 -12.65 -8.86 4.06
C LEU A 141 -13.50 -7.60 3.81
N GLU A 142 -13.35 -6.60 4.67
CA GLU A 142 -13.99 -5.29 4.52
C GLU A 142 -13.00 -4.28 3.95
N TYR A 143 -13.21 -3.92 2.68
CA TYR A 143 -12.34 -2.97 1.97
C TYR A 143 -12.79 -1.52 2.19
N ASN A 144 -11.87 -0.72 2.70
CA ASN A 144 -12.00 0.70 2.96
C ASN A 144 -11.05 1.44 2.03
N ILE A 145 -11.53 1.82 0.84
CA ILE A 145 -10.75 2.59 -0.12
C ILE A 145 -10.91 4.07 0.19
N ILE A 146 -9.80 4.73 0.49
CA ILE A 146 -9.78 6.11 0.95
C ILE A 146 -9.35 7.01 -0.19
N ALA A 147 -10.17 8.00 -0.54
CA ALA A 147 -9.77 9.03 -1.50
C ALA A 147 -8.44 9.67 -1.05
N THR A 148 -7.53 9.93 -1.98
CA THR A 148 -6.16 10.41 -1.66
C THR A 148 -6.16 11.70 -0.83
N THR A 149 -7.13 12.59 -1.07
CA THR A 149 -7.36 13.83 -0.30
C THR A 149 -7.78 13.60 1.14
N LEU A 150 -8.31 12.41 1.46
CA LEU A 150 -8.81 12.04 2.79
C LEU A 150 -7.83 11.16 3.56
N VAL A 151 -6.63 10.89 3.03
CA VAL A 151 -5.59 10.13 3.75
C VAL A 151 -5.30 10.69 5.15
N PRO A 152 -5.12 12.01 5.35
CA PRO A 152 -4.90 12.56 6.70
C PRO A 152 -6.09 12.41 7.64
N ALA A 153 -7.32 12.43 7.10
CA ALA A 153 -8.55 12.45 7.89
C ALA A 153 -9.13 11.06 8.17
N GLN A 154 -8.80 10.05 7.35
CA GLN A 154 -9.40 8.72 7.42
C GLN A 154 -8.35 7.60 7.49
N LEU A 155 -7.41 7.54 6.55
CA LEU A 155 -6.41 6.46 6.51
C LEU A 155 -5.44 6.54 7.70
N LEU A 156 -4.94 7.75 8.01
CA LEU A 156 -3.99 7.94 9.09
C LEU A 156 -4.60 7.65 10.48
N PRO A 157 -5.83 8.11 10.82
CA PRO A 157 -6.50 7.68 12.04
C PRO A 157 -6.74 6.18 12.09
N ALA A 158 -7.08 5.52 10.98
CA ALA A 158 -7.25 4.06 10.95
C ALA A 158 -5.93 3.33 11.27
N TYR A 159 -4.80 3.84 10.80
CA TYR A 159 -3.47 3.31 11.12
C TYR A 159 -3.07 3.54 12.59
N ARG A 160 -3.28 4.75 13.11
CA ARG A 160 -2.87 5.15 14.48
C ARG A 160 -3.77 4.56 15.56
N GLY A 161 -5.07 4.47 15.29
CA GLY A 161 -6.06 3.88 16.19
C GLY A 161 -6.11 2.35 16.12
N GLY A 162 -5.29 1.72 15.27
CA GLY A 162 -5.31 0.28 15.12
C GLY A 162 -6.64 -0.25 14.59
N ASN A 163 -7.34 0.49 13.72
CA ASN A 163 -8.63 0.07 13.18
C ASN A 163 -8.49 -0.87 11.98
N ALA A 164 -7.39 -0.77 11.22
CA ALA A 164 -7.11 -1.63 10.07
C ALA A 164 -6.50 -2.97 10.50
N ASP A 165 -6.77 -4.06 9.80
CA ASP A 165 -6.07 -5.34 10.00
C ASP A 165 -4.96 -5.52 8.94
N ILE A 166 -5.23 -5.08 7.72
CA ILE A 166 -4.30 -4.94 6.61
C ILE A 166 -4.37 -3.49 6.11
N ILE A 167 -3.23 -2.86 5.88
CA ILE A 167 -3.19 -1.47 5.41
C ILE A 167 -2.06 -1.21 4.41
N ILE A 168 -2.43 -0.59 3.29
CA ILE A 168 -1.49 0.00 2.34
C ILE A 168 -1.44 1.49 2.62
N LEU A 169 -0.25 2.03 2.85
CA LEU A 169 -0.05 3.44 3.14
C LEU A 169 1.35 3.90 2.71
N PRO A 170 1.56 5.21 2.49
CA PRO A 170 2.88 5.77 2.24
C PRO A 170 3.89 5.45 3.34
N ILE A 171 5.13 5.10 2.96
CA ILE A 171 6.18 4.69 3.91
C ILE A 171 6.62 5.81 4.85
N ASN A 172 6.51 7.07 4.41
CA ASN A 172 6.77 8.24 5.24
C ASN A 172 5.73 8.37 6.37
N LEU A 173 4.47 8.01 6.14
CA LEU A 173 3.44 7.95 7.18
C LEU A 173 3.64 6.72 8.07
N ALA A 174 3.90 5.56 7.47
CA ALA A 174 4.15 4.33 8.22
C ALA A 174 5.31 4.50 9.21
N SER A 175 6.44 5.02 8.75
CA SER A 175 7.63 5.22 9.60
C SER A 175 7.37 6.18 10.77
N LYS A 176 6.66 7.29 10.56
CA LYS A 176 6.34 8.26 11.63
C LYS A 176 5.50 7.68 12.75
N PHE A 177 4.49 6.89 12.38
CA PHE A 177 3.45 6.44 13.30
C PHE A 177 3.55 4.94 13.61
N TYR A 178 4.70 4.34 13.30
CA TYR A 178 5.03 3.00 13.73
C TYR A 178 5.17 2.94 15.25
N ASN A 179 4.44 2.01 15.88
CA ASN A 179 4.37 1.82 17.33
C ASN A 179 4.01 3.12 18.09
N VAL A 180 3.05 3.89 17.56
CA VAL A 180 2.55 5.13 18.14
C VAL A 180 1.02 5.08 18.26
N GLY A 181 0.49 5.39 19.45
CA GLY A 181 -0.95 5.34 19.71
C GLY A 181 -1.40 3.91 20.02
N ASP A 182 -2.63 3.58 19.66
CA ASP A 182 -3.23 2.27 19.98
C ASP A 182 -2.55 1.12 19.22
N ASN A 183 -1.86 1.41 18.12
CA ASN A 183 -1.07 0.43 17.38
C ASN A 183 0.24 0.01 18.08
N ALA A 184 0.60 0.61 19.22
CA ALA A 184 1.77 0.16 19.99
C ALA A 184 1.56 -1.20 20.68
N ASN A 185 0.30 -1.59 20.92
CA ASN A 185 -0.04 -2.87 21.58
C ASN A 185 -0.16 -4.05 20.59
N ASP A 186 -0.40 -3.76 19.32
CA ASP A 186 -0.51 -4.72 18.23
C ASP A 186 0.12 -4.09 16.97
N PRO A 187 1.47 -4.11 16.91
CA PRO A 187 2.21 -3.33 15.94
C PRO A 187 1.98 -3.83 14.52
N TYR A 188 1.90 -2.91 13.56
CA TYR A 188 1.85 -3.28 12.15
C TYR A 188 3.25 -3.62 11.66
N LYS A 189 3.43 -4.80 11.07
CA LYS A 189 4.67 -5.16 10.37
C LYS A 189 4.56 -4.88 8.88
N MET A 190 5.61 -4.32 8.28
CA MET A 190 5.69 -4.20 6.84
C MET A 190 5.90 -5.59 6.24
N VAL A 191 5.01 -6.03 5.36
CA VAL A 191 5.10 -7.34 4.67
C VAL A 191 5.61 -7.19 3.24
N SER A 192 5.33 -6.04 2.62
CA SER A 192 5.81 -5.72 1.28
C SER A 192 5.77 -4.22 0.98
N VAL A 193 6.56 -3.84 -0.01
CA VAL A 193 6.32 -2.64 -0.83
C VAL A 193 5.46 -3.07 -2.02
N VAL A 194 4.44 -2.27 -2.35
CA VAL A 194 3.44 -2.62 -3.37
C VAL A 194 3.49 -1.75 -4.62
N THR A 195 4.24 -0.64 -4.60
CA THR A 195 4.44 0.24 -5.76
C THR A 195 5.76 1.00 -5.64
N HIS A 196 6.46 1.13 -6.76
CA HIS A 196 7.71 1.92 -6.88
C HIS A 196 7.60 3.10 -7.86
N GLY A 197 6.45 3.26 -8.54
CA GLY A 197 6.30 4.11 -9.74
C GLY A 197 5.38 5.31 -9.55
N ASN A 198 5.58 6.11 -8.50
CA ASN A 198 4.67 7.23 -8.22
C ASN A 198 5.20 8.61 -8.64
N PHE A 199 6.50 8.73 -8.98
CA PHE A 199 7.09 10.02 -9.34
C PHE A 199 7.58 9.98 -10.78
N TYR A 200 6.93 10.78 -11.62
CA TYR A 200 7.29 10.99 -13.02
C TYR A 200 7.59 12.46 -13.23
N ILE A 201 8.71 12.74 -13.90
CA ILE A 201 8.95 14.06 -14.48
C ILE A 201 8.47 13.98 -15.93
N VAL A 202 7.41 14.72 -16.22
CA VAL A 202 6.83 14.79 -17.58
C VAL A 202 7.17 16.15 -18.18
N SER A 203 7.59 16.15 -19.43
CA SER A 203 7.93 17.35 -20.19
C SER A 203 7.25 17.30 -21.55
N THR A 204 6.91 18.48 -22.08
CA THR A 204 6.43 18.62 -23.47
C THR A 204 7.57 18.60 -24.48
N GLN A 205 8.81 18.53 -24.01
CA GLN A 205 10.03 18.50 -24.81
C GLN A 205 10.93 17.38 -24.29
N GLU A 206 11.75 16.82 -25.16
CA GLU A 206 12.80 15.88 -24.75
C GLU A 206 13.84 16.65 -23.92
N ILE A 207 13.99 16.27 -22.65
CA ILE A 207 14.90 16.88 -21.70
C ILE A 207 15.58 15.80 -20.86
N THR A 208 16.80 16.08 -20.42
CA THR A 208 17.52 15.30 -19.43
C THR A 208 17.35 15.90 -18.04
N ILE A 209 17.69 15.15 -16.98
CA ILE A 209 17.69 15.68 -15.61
C ILE A 209 18.59 16.91 -15.47
N SER A 210 19.72 16.95 -16.18
CA SER A 210 20.64 18.09 -16.18
C SER A 210 19.99 19.38 -16.69
N ASP A 211 19.04 19.26 -17.63
CA ASP A 211 18.31 20.40 -18.20
C ASP A 211 17.31 21.02 -17.22
N LEU A 212 16.98 20.32 -16.12
CA LEU A 212 16.12 20.81 -15.06
C LEU A 212 16.83 21.78 -14.11
N LYS A 213 18.17 21.87 -14.18
CA LYS A 213 18.93 22.77 -13.33
C LYS A 213 18.47 24.22 -13.55
N ASP A 214 18.17 24.91 -12.45
CA ASP A 214 17.67 26.29 -12.44
C ASP A 214 16.35 26.49 -13.20
N LYS A 215 15.61 25.41 -13.51
CA LYS A 215 14.26 25.47 -14.08
C LYS A 215 13.21 25.39 -12.99
N ARG A 216 12.07 26.02 -13.26
CA ARG A 216 10.87 25.84 -12.46
C ARG A 216 10.22 24.50 -12.83
N VAL A 217 10.20 23.58 -11.88
CA VAL A 217 9.43 22.33 -11.96
C VAL A 217 8.11 22.55 -11.22
N ALA A 218 6.99 22.19 -11.85
CA ALA A 218 5.71 22.15 -11.17
C ALA A 218 5.61 20.84 -10.38
N VAL A 219 5.16 20.92 -9.13
CA VAL A 219 4.92 19.79 -8.22
C VAL A 219 3.49 19.81 -7.71
#